data_AF-A0A2V9J082-F1
#
_entry.id   AF-A0A2V9J082-F1
#
_cell.length_a   1.000
_cell.length_b   1.000
_cell.length_c   1.000
_cell.angle_alpha   90.00
_cell.angle_beta   90.00
_cell.angle_gamma   90.00
#
_symmetry.space_group_name_H-M   'P 1'
#
loop_
_entity.id
_entity.type
_entity.pdbx_description
1 polymer ?
#
loop_
_entity_poly.entity_id
_entity_poly.type
_entity_poly.pdbx_seq_one_letter_code
_entity_poly.pdbx_strand_id
1 'polypeptide(L)'
;MVKGEIKQGRAFGSLEEDVFVNFARTVDALLRGVEQTLKPAGLSPTQYNVLRILRGARPEGLACRAVCERMLTRDPDMTRLLDRLEARGLVTRSRERGDRRVITARIAP
;
A
#
# COMPACT_ATOMS: atom_id res chain seq x y z
N MET A 1 -21.09 7.76 17.91
CA MET A 1 -21.14 8.24 16.51
C MET A 1 -20.06 9.30 16.33
N VAL A 2 -19.28 9.19 15.26
CA VAL A 2 -18.07 9.95 14.88
C VAL A 2 -18.18 11.48 15.03
N LYS A 3 -19.39 12.07 15.03
CA LYS A 3 -19.66 13.51 15.24
C LYS A 3 -19.01 14.09 16.50
N GLY A 4 -18.95 13.34 17.60
CA GLY A 4 -18.34 13.82 18.85
C GLY A 4 -16.81 13.96 18.80
N GLU A 5 -16.14 13.21 17.93
CA GLU A 5 -14.68 13.13 17.89
C GLU A 5 -14.05 14.12 16.89
N ILE A 6 -14.81 14.64 15.91
CA ILE A 6 -14.37 15.70 15.00
C ILE A 6 -14.55 17.10 15.61
N LYS A 7 -15.13 17.20 16.82
CA LYS A 7 -15.49 18.47 17.48
C LYS A 7 -16.28 19.42 16.56
N GLN A 8 -17.10 18.85 15.67
CA GLN A 8 -17.87 19.63 14.70
C GLN A 8 -19.24 19.96 15.31
N GLY A 9 -19.46 21.24 15.61
CA GLY A 9 -20.69 21.72 16.26
C GLY A 9 -21.89 21.88 15.33
N ARG A 10 -21.68 21.84 14.01
CA ARG A 10 -22.72 21.99 12.99
C ARG A 10 -23.02 20.63 12.35
N ALA A 11 -24.29 20.34 12.09
CA ALA A 11 -24.70 19.17 11.31
C ALA A 11 -24.11 19.24 9.88
N PHE A 12 -23.79 18.08 9.31
CA PHE A 12 -23.36 17.99 7.91
C PHE A 12 -24.45 18.54 6.97
N GLY A 13 -24.02 19.11 5.84
CA GLY A 13 -24.90 19.69 4.84
C GLY A 13 -25.71 18.65 4.06
N SER A 14 -25.28 17.38 4.05
CA SER A 14 -26.02 16.27 3.45
C SER A 14 -25.65 14.90 4.07
N LEU A 15 -26.39 13.85 3.71
CA LEU A 15 -26.10 12.47 4.11
C LEU A 15 -24.80 11.96 3.47
N GLU A 16 -24.54 12.34 2.23
CA GLU A 16 -23.34 11.98 1.48
C GLU A 16 -22.08 12.53 2.17
N GLU A 17 -22.14 13.77 2.66
CA GLU A 17 -21.05 14.38 3.45
C GLU A 17 -20.84 13.62 4.77
N ASP A 18 -21.91 13.30 5.50
CA ASP A 18 -21.84 12.54 6.75
C ASP A 18 -21.19 11.16 6.53
N VAL A 19 -21.65 10.43 5.51
CA VAL A 19 -21.11 9.11 5.13
C VAL A 19 -19.64 9.22 4.72
N PHE A 20 -19.29 10.18 3.87
CA PHE A 20 -17.91 10.38 3.43
C PHE A 20 -16.96 10.63 4.60
N VAL A 21 -17.30 11.56 5.51
CA VAL A 21 -16.46 11.90 6.66
C VAL A 21 -16.34 10.71 7.62
N ASN A 22 -17.45 10.03 7.92
CA ASN A 22 -17.42 8.86 8.81
C ASN A 22 -16.60 7.71 8.23
N PHE A 23 -16.73 7.46 6.93
CA PHE A 23 -15.97 6.42 6.25
C PHE A 23 -14.48 6.76 6.21
N ALA A 24 -14.12 7.99 5.83
CA ALA A 24 -12.73 8.44 5.81
C ALA A 24 -12.07 8.30 7.20
N ARG A 25 -12.78 8.62 8.29
CA ARG A 25 -12.27 8.46 9.65
C ARG A 25 -12.14 7.01 10.09
N THR A 26 -13.06 6.15 9.66
CA THR A 26 -12.96 4.71 9.91
C THR A 26 -11.73 4.13 9.23
N VAL A 27 -11.49 4.51 7.97
CA VAL A 27 -10.30 4.11 7.21
C VAL A 27 -9.02 4.60 7.90
N ASP A 28 -8.97 5.86 8.32
CA ASP A 28 -7.83 6.44 9.04
C ASP A 28 -7.54 5.69 10.35
N ALA A 29 -8.56 5.41 11.17
CA ALA A 29 -8.40 4.67 12.42
C ALA A 29 -7.85 3.25 12.19
N LEU A 30 -8.33 2.56 11.14
CA LEU A 30 -7.82 1.25 10.76
C LEU A 30 -6.36 1.32 10.30
N LEU A 31 -6.00 2.32 9.49
CA LEU A 31 -4.64 2.49 8.97
C LEU A 31 -3.62 2.78 10.08
N ARG A 32 -4.00 3.52 11.14
CA ARG A 32 -3.15 3.71 12.32
C ARG A 32 -2.81 2.38 13.02
N GLY A 33 -3.78 1.47 13.13
CA GLY A 33 -3.54 0.13 13.68
C GLY A 33 -2.60 -0.72 12.83
N VAL A 34 -2.74 -0.62 11.50
CA VAL A 34 -1.83 -1.27 10.54
C VAL A 34 -0.42 -0.72 10.67
N GLU A 35 -0.27 0.61 10.74
CA GLU A 35 1.04 1.25 10.90
C GLU A 35 1.76 0.77 12.18
N GLN A 36 1.06 0.69 13.30
CA GLN A 36 1.64 0.19 14.55
C GLN A 36 2.04 -1.29 14.46
N THR A 37 1.25 -2.11 13.76
CA THR A 37 1.59 -3.52 13.51
C THR A 37 2.85 -3.67 12.66
N LEU A 38 3.04 -2.77 11.69
CA LEU A 38 4.19 -2.81 10.77
C LEU A 38 5.47 -2.20 11.35
N LYS A 39 5.35 -1.34 12.37
CA LYS A 39 6.45 -0.61 12.98
C LYS A 39 7.61 -1.51 13.48
N PRO A 40 7.38 -2.64 14.17
CA PRO A 40 8.45 -3.55 14.58
C PRO A 40 9.23 -4.15 13.40
N ALA A 41 8.57 -4.30 12.24
CA ALA A 41 9.21 -4.77 11.01
C ALA A 41 9.85 -3.62 10.21
N GLY A 42 9.79 -2.38 10.70
CA GLY A 42 10.30 -1.19 10.00
C GLY A 42 9.65 -0.98 8.64
N LEU A 43 8.37 -1.33 8.47
CA LEU A 43 7.64 -1.21 7.21
C LEU A 43 6.63 -0.06 7.27
N SER A 44 6.52 0.68 6.17
CA SER A 44 5.37 1.58 5.97
C SER A 44 4.17 0.82 5.40
N PRO A 45 2.93 1.33 5.53
CA PRO A 45 1.75 0.76 4.88
C PRO A 45 1.92 0.60 3.36
N THR A 46 2.58 1.55 2.70
CA THR A 46 2.87 1.50 1.26
C THR A 46 3.82 0.37 0.91
N GLN A 47 4.91 0.20 1.68
CA GLN A 47 5.85 -0.91 1.51
C GLN A 47 5.16 -2.26 1.73
N TYR A 48 4.37 -2.37 2.80
CA TYR A 48 3.57 -3.56 3.06
C TYR A 48 2.60 -3.86 1.92
N ASN A 49 1.96 -2.85 1.34
CA ASN A 49 1.04 -3.06 0.22
C ASN A 49 1.75 -3.67 -0.99
N VAL A 50 2.96 -3.20 -1.33
CA VAL A 50 3.80 -3.82 -2.37
C VAL A 50 4.07 -5.29 -2.04
N LEU A 51 4.50 -5.59 -0.81
CA LEU A 51 4.78 -6.96 -0.39
C LEU A 51 3.51 -7.83 -0.44
N ARG A 52 2.35 -7.33 0.00
CA ARG A 52 1.08 -8.04 -0.06
C ARG A 52 0.68 -8.37 -1.51
N ILE A 53 0.88 -7.44 -2.43
CA ILE A 53 0.63 -7.63 -3.86
C ILE A 53 1.55 -8.71 -4.43
N LEU A 54 2.86 -8.61 -4.18
CA LEU A 54 3.84 -9.59 -4.64
C LEU A 54 3.63 -10.98 -4.01
N ARG A 55 3.12 -11.04 -2.77
CA ARG A 55 2.78 -12.31 -2.10
C ARG A 55 1.67 -13.05 -2.85
N GLY A 56 0.65 -12.32 -3.30
CA GLY A 56 -0.47 -12.88 -4.06
C GLY A 56 -0.10 -13.31 -5.48
N ALA A 57 1.06 -12.89 -5.98
CA ALA A 57 1.60 -13.27 -7.28
C ALA A 57 2.75 -14.29 -7.17
N ARG A 58 2.95 -14.93 -6.01
CA ARG A 58 3.95 -16.00 -5.90
C ARG A 58 3.49 -17.23 -6.68
N PRO A 59 4.43 -17.99 -7.29
CA PRO A 59 5.87 -17.72 -7.34
C PRO A 59 6.31 -16.73 -8.42
N GLU A 60 5.45 -16.39 -9.38
CA GLU A 60 5.77 -15.68 -10.64
C GLU A 60 6.23 -14.23 -10.46
N GLY A 61 5.79 -13.54 -9.41
CA GLY A 61 6.04 -12.11 -9.23
C GLY A 61 5.26 -11.24 -10.22
N LEU A 62 5.58 -9.95 -10.25
CA LEU A 62 4.94 -8.97 -11.12
C LEU A 62 5.92 -7.95 -11.67
N ALA A 63 5.70 -7.50 -12.90
CA ALA A 63 6.35 -6.31 -13.43
C ALA A 63 5.97 -5.07 -12.59
N CYS A 64 6.88 -4.09 -12.49
CA CYS A 64 6.65 -2.85 -11.72
C CYS A 64 5.31 -2.17 -12.03
N ARG A 65 4.95 -2.07 -13.33
CA ARG A 65 3.67 -1.53 -13.77
C ARG A 65 2.46 -2.27 -13.18
N ALA A 66 2.50 -3.60 -13.19
CA ALA A 66 1.42 -4.42 -12.66
C ALA A 66 1.30 -4.30 -11.13
N VAL A 67 2.39 -4.01 -10.43
CA VAL A 67 2.36 -3.64 -9.00
C VAL A 67 1.67 -2.29 -8.82
N CYS A 68 2.07 -1.26 -9.59
CA CYS A 68 1.46 0.08 -9.54
C CYS A 68 -0.06 0.04 -9.74
N GLU A 69 -0.55 -0.74 -10.69
CA GLU A 69 -1.98 -0.89 -11.00
C GLU A 69 -2.80 -1.47 -9.83
N ARG A 70 -2.15 -2.21 -8.91
CA ARG A 70 -2.77 -2.86 -7.76
C ARG A 70 -2.57 -2.10 -6.44
N MET A 71 -1.88 -0.96 -6.48
CA MET A 71 -1.63 -0.16 -5.28
C MET A 71 -2.93 0.48 -4.76
N LEU A 72 -3.12 0.46 -3.42
CA LEU A 72 -4.22 1.18 -2.77
C LEU A 72 -4.05 2.69 -2.94
N THR A 73 -2.83 3.16 -2.68
CA THR A 73 -2.40 4.54 -2.93
C THR A 73 -1.25 4.50 -3.91
N ARG A 74 -1.39 5.18 -5.05
CA ARG A 74 -0.33 5.26 -6.05
C ARG A 74 0.90 5.94 -5.43
N ASP A 75 2.05 5.32 -5.60
CA ASP A 75 3.35 5.92 -5.27
C ASP A 75 3.96 6.45 -6.58
N PRO A 76 4.24 7.76 -6.71
CA PRO A 76 4.82 8.32 -7.92
C PRO A 76 6.25 7.81 -8.18
N ASP A 77 6.88 7.20 -7.17
CA ASP A 77 8.27 6.74 -7.20
C ASP A 77 8.37 5.26 -6.81
N MET A 78 7.59 4.44 -7.53
CA MET A 78 7.55 2.99 -7.31
C MET A 78 8.92 2.33 -7.47
N THR A 79 9.75 2.81 -8.40
CA THR A 79 11.09 2.25 -8.61
C THR A 79 11.95 2.42 -7.36
N ARG A 80 12.02 3.62 -6.78
CA ARG A 80 12.79 3.83 -5.55
C ARG A 80 12.18 3.09 -4.36
N LEU A 81 10.86 2.91 -4.34
CA LEU A 81 10.20 2.08 -3.33
C LEU A 81 10.66 0.61 -3.41
N LEU A 82 10.69 0.04 -4.62
CA LEU A 82 11.21 -1.31 -4.86
C LEU A 82 12.70 -1.42 -4.57
N ASP A 83 13.51 -0.41 -4.92
CA ASP A 83 14.94 -0.37 -4.59
C ASP A 83 15.18 -0.47 -3.08
N ARG A 84 14.40 0.26 -2.28
CA ARG A 84 14.49 0.20 -0.80
C ARG A 84 14.08 -1.16 -0.25
N LEU A 85 13.09 -1.82 -0.85
CA LEU A 85 12.68 -3.17 -0.44
C LEU A 85 13.71 -4.22 -0.82
N GLU A 86 14.34 -4.09 -1.98
CA GLU A 86 15.41 -4.97 -2.45
C GLU A 86 16.69 -4.79 -1.63
N ALA A 87 17.08 -3.55 -1.31
CA ALA A 87 18.21 -3.26 -0.43
C ALA A 87 18.04 -3.87 0.98
N ARG A 88 16.79 -4.11 1.40
CA ARG A 88 16.44 -4.79 2.66
C ARG A 88 16.30 -6.30 2.52
N GLY A 89 16.50 -6.86 1.32
CA GLY A 89 16.33 -8.29 1.05
C GLY A 89 14.89 -8.78 1.13
N LEU A 90 13.89 -7.89 1.03
CA LEU A 90 12.46 -8.27 1.09
C LEU A 90 11.89 -8.60 -0.28
N VAL A 91 12.51 -8.06 -1.34
CA VAL A 91 12.13 -8.23 -2.74
C VAL A 91 13.38 -8.56 -3.54
N THR A 92 13.22 -9.38 -4.58
CA THR A 92 14.24 -9.60 -5.61
C THR A 92 13.69 -9.17 -6.96
N ARG A 93 14.55 -8.57 -7.80
CA ARG A 93 14.19 -8.21 -9.18
C ARG A 93 15.05 -8.96 -10.17
N SER A 94 14.43 -9.52 -11.20
CA SER A 94 15.13 -10.19 -12.29
C SER A 94 14.53 -9.81 -13.64
N ARG A 95 15.38 -9.82 -14.68
CA ARG A 95 14.93 -9.67 -16.06
C ARG A 95 14.28 -10.96 -16.51
N GLU A 96 13.13 -10.87 -17.17
CA GLU A 96 12.51 -12.06 -17.73
C GLU A 96 13.32 -12.63 -18.90
N ARG A 97 13.26 -13.96 -19.05
CA ARG A 97 13.98 -14.66 -20.11
C ARG A 97 13.39 -14.38 -21.50
N GLY A 98 12.07 -14.15 -21.58
CA GLY A 98 11.35 -13.88 -22.84
C GLY A 98 11.46 -12.44 -23.31
N ASP A 99 11.32 -11.48 -22.39
CA ASP A 99 11.55 -10.06 -22.67
C ASP A 99 12.50 -9.46 -21.63
N ARG A 100 13.76 -9.28 -22.03
CA ARG A 100 14.83 -8.74 -21.18
C ARG A 100 14.59 -7.27 -20.78
N ARG A 101 13.61 -6.59 -21.38
CA ARG A 101 13.21 -5.22 -21.03
C ARG A 101 12.27 -5.19 -19.83
N VAL A 102 11.60 -6.30 -19.51
CA VAL A 102 10.70 -6.40 -18.36
C VAL A 102 11.48 -6.85 -17.13
N ILE A 103 11.41 -6.02 -16.08
CA ILE A 103 11.94 -6.35 -14.76
C ILE A 103 10.77 -6.81 -13.89
N THR A 104 10.84 -8.06 -13.46
CA THR A 104 9.83 -8.69 -12.62
C THR A 104 10.32 -8.72 -11.18
N ALA A 105 9.52 -8.16 -10.28
CA ALA A 105 9.76 -8.15 -8.84
C ALA A 105 9.06 -9.35 -8.18
N ARG A 106 9.73 -9.99 -7.21
CA ARG A 106 9.23 -11.12 -6.42
C ARG A 106 9.53 -10.86 -4.95
N ILE A 107 8.75 -11.42 -4.03
CA ILE A 107 9.22 -11.46 -2.64
C ILE A 107 10.45 -12.35 -2.58
N ALA A 108 11.46 -11.93 -1.83
CA ALA A 108 12.64 -12.73 -1.58
C ALA A 108 12.27 -14.11 -0.99
N PRO A 109 13.11 -15.15 -1.21
CA PRO A 109 12.95 -16.46 -0.58
C PRO A 109 12.87 -16.37 0.94
#